data_AF-A0A699R105-F1
#
_entry.id   AF-A0A699R105-F1
#
_cell.length_a   1.000
_cell.length_b   1.000
_cell.length_c   1.000
_cell.angle_alpha   90.00
_cell.angle_beta   90.00
_cell.angle_gamma   90.00
#
_symmetry.space_group_name_H-M   'P 1'
#
loop_
_entity.id
_entity.type
_entity.pdbx_description
1 polymer ?
#
loop_
_entity_poly.entity_id
_entity_poly.type
_entity_poly.pdbx_seq_one_letter_code
_entity_poly.pdbx_strand_id
1 'polypeptide(L)'
;IVEWHNYKHLDWISVRRDDEKIYKFKEGDFKRLRLQDIEDMLLLLVQGKLSNLIVEERFDFNVSLRMFTRSIVIQRRVEDLQLGVKSYQKRLNLTKPDTYRSDLKRREAYTAYSNPRGFIYQNRLMRIDELHKFSDGTLNDVCNALDDRLKGIRM
;
A
#
# COMPACT_ATOMS: atom_id res chain seq x y z
N ILE A 1 16.37 -15.02 -9.25
CA ILE A 1 16.33 -13.57 -8.99
C ILE A 1 15.08 -13.06 -9.70
N VAL A 2 14.07 -12.59 -8.97
CA VAL A 2 12.87 -12.02 -9.61
C VAL A 2 13.27 -10.63 -10.08
N GLU A 3 13.39 -10.46 -11.39
CA GLU A 3 13.57 -9.14 -12.00
C GLU A 3 12.38 -8.28 -11.61
N TRP A 4 12.62 -7.27 -10.79
CA TRP A 4 11.66 -6.21 -10.56
C TRP A 4 11.69 -5.33 -11.79
N HIS A 5 10.84 -5.64 -12.78
CA HIS A 5 10.55 -4.70 -13.84
C HIS A 5 10.18 -3.38 -13.18
N ASN A 6 10.88 -2.30 -13.56
CA ASN A 6 10.50 -0.93 -13.22
C ASN A 6 9.00 -0.80 -13.43
N TYR A 7 8.26 -0.66 -12.33
CA TYR A 7 6.81 -0.63 -12.31
C TYR A 7 6.36 0.50 -13.24
N LYS A 8 5.74 0.15 -14.38
CA LYS A 8 5.15 1.17 -15.24
C LYS A 8 3.97 1.77 -14.49
N HIS A 9 3.91 3.09 -14.45
CA HIS A 9 2.78 3.81 -13.88
C HIS A 9 1.53 3.46 -14.71
N LEU A 10 0.41 3.17 -14.05
CA LEU A 10 -0.85 2.95 -14.77
C LEU A 10 -1.34 4.30 -15.32
N ASP A 11 -1.06 4.54 -16.61
CA ASP A 11 -1.32 5.83 -17.27
C ASP A 11 -2.81 6.15 -17.37
N TRP A 12 -3.63 5.20 -17.85
CA TRP A 12 -5.08 5.34 -17.91
C TRP A 12 -5.72 3.96 -17.88
N ILE A 13 -6.82 3.84 -17.15
CA ILE A 13 -7.70 2.68 -17.19
C ILE A 13 -9.15 3.12 -17.31
N SER A 14 -9.93 2.34 -18.05
CA SER A 14 -11.38 2.53 -18.16
C SER A 14 -12.07 1.33 -17.54
N VAL A 15 -12.76 1.50 -16.42
CA VAL A 15 -13.43 0.42 -15.69
C VAL A 15 -14.93 0.54 -15.91
N ARG A 16 -15.57 -0.53 -16.37
CA ARG A 16 -17.03 -0.63 -16.39
C ARG A 16 -17.52 -1.21 -15.06
N ARG A 17 -18.40 -0.49 -14.38
CA ARG A 17 -19.03 -0.93 -13.12
C ARG A 17 -20.38 -1.61 -13.36
N ASP A 18 -21.01 -2.06 -12.28
CA ASP A 18 -22.32 -2.72 -12.29
C ASP A 18 -23.46 -1.78 -12.77
N ASP A 19 -23.28 -0.46 -12.70
CA ASP A 19 -24.22 0.53 -13.27
C ASP A 19 -24.03 0.75 -14.79
N GLU A 20 -23.24 -0.11 -15.43
CA GLU A 20 -22.84 -0.08 -16.84
C GLU A 20 -22.05 1.16 -17.28
N LYS A 21 -21.78 2.10 -16.37
CA LYS A 21 -20.99 3.30 -16.69
C LYS A 21 -19.51 2.96 -16.74
N ILE A 22 -18.82 3.63 -17.65
CA ILE A 22 -17.38 3.53 -17.83
C ILE A 22 -16.72 4.70 -17.09
N TYR A 23 -15.88 4.37 -16.13
CA TYR A 23 -15.09 5.31 -15.36
C TYR A 23 -13.66 5.28 -15.85
N LYS A 24 -13.13 6.44 -16.25
CA LYS A 24 -11.76 6.57 -16.73
C LYS A 24 -10.93 7.33 -15.72
N PHE A 25 -9.83 6.74 -15.28
CA PHE A 25 -8.93 7.33 -14.28
C PHE A 25 -7.51 6.78 -14.45
N LYS A 26 -6.57 7.38 -13.73
CA LYS A 26 -5.17 6.94 -13.66
C LYS A 26 -4.74 6.66 -12.23
N GLU A 27 -3.59 6.05 -12.03
CA GLU A 27 -3.11 5.73 -10.67
C GLU A 27 -2.96 6.97 -9.76
N GLY A 28 -2.61 8.13 -10.34
CA GLY A 28 -2.58 9.40 -9.60
C GLY A 28 -3.96 9.84 -9.04
N ASP A 29 -5.06 9.37 -9.62
CA ASP A 29 -6.41 9.71 -9.17
C ASP A 29 -6.87 8.84 -7.99
N PHE A 30 -6.17 7.75 -7.66
CA PHE A 30 -6.59 6.82 -6.61
C PHE A 30 -6.76 7.52 -5.25
N LYS A 31 -5.94 8.54 -4.97
CA LYS A 31 -6.04 9.37 -3.75
C LYS A 31 -7.35 10.15 -3.64
N ARG A 32 -8.08 10.33 -4.74
CA ARG A 32 -9.36 11.04 -4.81
C ARG A 32 -10.56 10.08 -4.74
N LEU A 33 -10.33 8.78 -4.93
CA LEU A 33 -11.38 7.77 -4.84
C LEU A 33 -11.80 7.57 -3.38
N ARG A 34 -13.09 7.31 -3.17
CA ARG A 34 -13.57 6.90 -1.85
C ARG A 34 -13.14 5.46 -1.58
N LEU A 35 -13.01 5.08 -0.31
CA LEU A 35 -12.68 3.69 0.06
C LEU A 35 -13.70 2.69 -0.50
N GLN A 36 -14.99 3.04 -0.46
CA GLN A 36 -16.06 2.22 -1.05
C GLN A 36 -15.87 1.99 -2.55
N ASP A 37 -15.40 3.01 -3.27
CA ASP A 37 -15.13 2.92 -4.70
C ASP A 37 -13.98 1.95 -5.01
N ILE A 38 -12.97 1.92 -4.13
CA ILE A 38 -11.82 1.03 -4.22
C ILE A 38 -12.22 -0.41 -3.88
N GLU A 39 -13.03 -0.60 -2.83
CA GLU A 39 -13.61 -1.90 -2.48
C GLU A 39 -14.44 -2.50 -3.61
N ASP A 40 -15.31 -1.68 -4.22
CA ASP A 40 -16.11 -2.09 -5.38
C ASP A 40 -15.23 -2.50 -6.57
N MET A 41 -14.21 -1.71 -6.90
CA MET A 41 -13.24 -2.05 -7.96
C MET A 41 -12.48 -3.34 -7.67
N LEU A 42 -12.05 -3.56 -6.42
CA LEU A 42 -11.40 -4.80 -5.99
C LEU A 42 -12.36 -5.98 -6.14
N LEU A 43 -13.62 -5.83 -5.74
CA LEU A 43 -14.63 -6.87 -5.86
C LEU A 43 -14.86 -7.26 -7.34
N LEU A 44 -14.98 -6.28 -8.23
CA LEU A 44 -15.11 -6.51 -9.67
C LEU A 44 -13.92 -7.28 -10.24
N LEU A 45 -12.71 -6.97 -9.76
CA LEU A 45 -11.48 -7.67 -10.17
C LEU A 45 -11.46 -9.12 -9.67
N VAL A 46 -11.78 -9.34 -8.39
CA VAL A 46 -11.85 -10.66 -7.74
C VAL A 46 -12.91 -11.56 -8.38
N GLN A 47 -14.05 -10.99 -8.74
CA GLN A 47 -15.14 -11.70 -9.42
C GLN A 47 -14.85 -11.90 -10.92
N GLY A 48 -13.89 -11.18 -11.49
CA GLY A 48 -13.59 -11.22 -12.93
C GLY A 48 -14.64 -10.54 -13.81
N LYS A 49 -15.42 -9.61 -13.23
CA LYS A 49 -16.49 -8.87 -13.91
C LYS A 49 -16.01 -7.69 -14.77
N LEU A 50 -14.72 -7.38 -14.76
CA LEU A 50 -14.10 -6.35 -15.59
C LEU A 50 -13.96 -6.78 -17.07
N SER A 51 -15.08 -7.21 -17.67
CA SER A 51 -15.16 -7.77 -19.03
C SER A 51 -14.64 -6.84 -20.12
N ASN A 52 -14.63 -5.53 -19.84
CA ASN A 52 -14.17 -4.50 -20.75
C ASN A 52 -12.64 -4.31 -20.78
N LEU A 53 -11.89 -4.96 -19.87
CA LEU A 53 -10.42 -4.89 -19.79
C LEU A 53 -9.77 -6.17 -20.32
N ILE A 54 -8.65 -6.02 -21.04
CA ILE A 54 -7.83 -7.18 -21.46
C ILE A 54 -7.03 -7.75 -20.28
N VAL A 55 -6.49 -8.96 -20.44
CA VAL A 55 -5.77 -9.68 -19.36
C VAL A 55 -4.59 -8.88 -18.82
N GLU A 56 -3.81 -8.24 -19.69
CA GLU A 56 -2.67 -7.40 -19.31
C GLU A 56 -3.11 -6.17 -18.50
N GLU A 57 -4.14 -5.45 -18.95
CA GLU A 57 -4.70 -4.30 -18.22
C GLU A 57 -5.26 -4.69 -16.85
N ARG A 58 -5.91 -5.85 -16.74
CA ARG A 58 -6.38 -6.37 -15.44
C ARG A 58 -5.22 -6.69 -14.51
N PHE A 59 -4.13 -7.23 -15.05
CA PHE A 59 -2.93 -7.52 -14.27
C PHE A 59 -2.32 -6.23 -13.73
N ASP A 60 -2.08 -5.24 -14.60
CA ASP A 60 -1.52 -3.94 -14.22
C ASP A 60 -2.43 -3.21 -13.22
N PHE A 61 -3.74 -3.26 -13.43
CA PHE A 61 -4.71 -2.66 -12.52
C PHE A 61 -4.70 -3.29 -11.12
N ASN A 62 -4.66 -4.63 -11.05
CA ASN A 62 -4.57 -5.37 -9.79
C ASN A 62 -3.31 -4.99 -9.01
N VAL A 63 -2.20 -4.95 -9.74
CA VAL A 63 -0.86 -4.55 -9.32
C VAL A 63 -0.90 -3.13 -8.71
N SER A 64 -1.46 -2.14 -9.41
CA SER A 64 -1.60 -0.77 -8.91
C SER A 64 -2.54 -0.66 -7.70
N LEU A 65 -3.71 -1.30 -7.72
CA LEU A 65 -4.66 -1.28 -6.60
C LEU A 65 -4.04 -1.88 -5.33
N ARG A 66 -3.32 -3.00 -5.45
CA ARG A 66 -2.64 -3.64 -4.31
C ARG A 66 -1.60 -2.73 -3.68
N MET A 67 -0.83 -2.02 -4.50
CA MET A 67 0.17 -1.06 -4.03
C MET A 67 -0.50 0.13 -3.33
N PHE A 68 -1.61 0.62 -3.87
CA PHE A 68 -2.36 1.71 -3.27
C PHE A 68 -2.96 1.33 -1.92
N THR A 69 -3.63 0.18 -1.81
CA THR A 69 -4.19 -0.32 -0.54
C THR A 69 -3.11 -0.47 0.53
N ARG A 70 -1.92 -0.98 0.15
CA ARG A 70 -0.76 -1.03 1.06
C ARG A 70 -0.33 0.35 1.54
N SER A 71 -0.32 1.34 0.65
CA SER A 71 0.04 2.71 1.02
C SER A 71 -0.94 3.31 2.04
N ILE A 72 -2.25 3.06 1.90
CA ILE A 72 -3.28 3.50 2.86
C ILE A 72 -3.06 2.84 4.23
N VAL A 73 -2.83 1.52 4.26
CA VAL A 73 -2.60 0.79 5.52
C VAL A 73 -1.37 1.33 6.25
N ILE A 74 -0.28 1.62 5.52
CA ILE A 74 0.93 2.21 6.10
C ILE A 74 0.63 3.61 6.65
N GLN A 75 -0.08 4.46 5.90
CA GLN A 75 -0.44 5.81 6.35
C GLN A 75 -1.24 5.76 7.66
N ARG A 76 -2.28 4.92 7.76
CA ARG A 76 -3.06 4.74 8.99
C ARG A 76 -2.20 4.30 10.17
N ARG A 77 -1.29 3.34 9.98
CA ARG A 77 -0.36 2.90 11.04
C ARG A 77 0.57 4.01 11.50
N VAL A 78 1.05 4.84 10.57
CA VAL A 78 1.88 6.00 10.92
C VAL A 78 1.09 7.02 11.71
N GLU A 79 -0.16 7.29 11.32
CA GLU A 79 -1.07 8.18 12.06
C GLU A 79 -1.34 7.67 13.49
N ASP A 80 -1.69 6.39 13.63
CA ASP A 80 -1.91 5.74 14.92
C ASP A 80 -0.66 5.79 15.82
N LEU A 81 0.51 5.51 15.24
CA LEU A 81 1.79 5.59 15.95
C LEU A 81 2.07 7.02 16.41
N GLN A 82 1.85 8.01 15.55
CA GLN A 82 2.01 9.41 15.91
C GLN A 82 1.07 9.83 17.05
N LEU A 83 -0.18 9.35 17.06
CA LEU A 83 -1.11 9.56 18.16
C LEU A 83 -0.63 8.87 19.45
N GLY A 84 -0.14 7.64 19.35
CA GLY A 84 0.45 6.90 20.47
C GLY A 84 1.65 7.64 21.09
N VAL A 85 2.56 8.13 20.26
CA VAL A 85 3.71 8.96 20.68
C VAL A 85 3.23 10.23 21.38
N LYS A 86 2.28 10.97 20.80
CA LYS A 86 1.71 12.18 21.42
C LYS A 86 1.07 11.89 22.78
N SER A 87 0.33 10.79 22.88
CA SER A 87 -0.28 10.33 24.13
C SER A 87 0.78 10.01 25.18
N TYR A 88 1.84 9.28 24.79
CA TYR A 88 2.94 8.92 25.67
C TYR A 88 3.72 10.15 26.17
N GLN A 89 4.03 11.10 25.28
CA GLN A 89 4.65 12.38 25.62
C GLN A 89 3.81 13.15 26.64
N LYS A 90 2.49 13.25 26.42
CA LYS A 90 1.56 13.92 27.33
C LYS A 90 1.54 13.26 28.71
N ARG A 91 1.52 11.92 28.78
CA ARG A 91 1.55 11.17 30.05
C ARG A 91 2.82 11.42 30.86
N LEU A 92 3.95 11.63 30.19
CA LEU A 92 5.24 11.91 30.82
C LEU A 92 5.53 13.42 30.99
N ASN A 93 4.57 14.29 30.67
CA ASN A 93 4.77 15.75 30.65
C ASN A 93 5.98 16.21 29.82
N LEU A 94 6.33 15.45 28.78
CA LEU A 94 7.44 15.79 27.89
C LEU A 94 7.00 16.88 26.93
N THR A 95 7.65 18.04 26.99
CA THR A 95 7.51 19.09 25.99
C THR A 95 8.04 18.58 24.64
N LYS A 96 7.43 19.06 23.55
CA LYS A 96 7.87 18.70 22.19
C LYS A 96 9.37 19.02 22.08
N PRO A 97 10.24 18.05 21.76
CA PRO A 97 11.67 18.29 21.73
C PRO A 97 11.94 19.39 20.70
N ASP A 98 12.73 20.39 21.11
CA ASP A 98 13.15 21.45 20.21
C ASP A 98 13.99 20.80 19.10
N THR A 99 13.55 20.95 17.86
CA THR A 99 14.24 20.33 16.72
C THR A 99 15.49 21.13 16.37
N TYR A 100 15.58 22.36 16.87
CA TYR A 100 16.69 23.27 16.67
C TYR A 100 17.46 23.46 17.98
N ARG A 101 18.49 22.65 18.18
CA ARG A 101 19.34 22.68 19.38
C ARG A 101 20.67 23.37 19.04
N SER A 102 20.80 24.65 19.39
CA SER A 102 21.97 25.49 19.07
C SER A 102 23.20 25.24 19.95
N ASP A 103 23.02 24.60 21.11
CA ASP A 103 24.08 24.16 22.02
C ASP A 103 24.72 22.82 21.61
N LEU A 104 24.09 22.08 20.69
CA LEU A 104 24.69 20.89 20.10
C LEU A 104 25.76 21.35 19.12
N LYS A 105 27.02 21.41 19.57
CA LYS A 105 28.16 21.52 18.65
C LYS A 105 27.94 20.51 17.54
N ARG A 106 27.94 20.99 16.28
CA ARG A 106 27.82 20.19 15.06
C ARG A 106 28.95 19.16 15.07
N ARG A 107 28.74 18.05 15.77
CA ARG A 107 29.63 16.88 15.73
C ARG A 107 29.54 16.42 14.29
N GLU A 108 30.68 16.23 13.64
CA GLU A 108 30.72 15.71 12.27
C GLU A 108 29.69 14.60 12.15
N ALA A 109 28.80 14.72 11.16
CA ALA A 109 27.82 13.68 10.89
C ALA A 109 28.60 12.38 10.87
N TYR A 110 28.21 11.42 11.72
CA TYR A 110 28.80 10.09 11.70
C TYR A 110 28.90 9.71 10.23
N THR A 111 30.11 9.65 9.70
CA THR A 111 30.33 9.24 8.33
C THR A 111 29.79 7.83 8.30
N ALA A 112 28.57 7.69 7.77
CA ALA A 112 27.97 6.41 7.51
C ALA A 112 29.00 5.71 6.64
N TYR A 113 29.67 4.73 7.23
CA TYR A 113 30.75 3.98 6.65
C TYR A 113 30.33 3.66 5.21
N SER A 114 31.09 4.14 4.23
CA SER A 114 30.75 4.13 2.79
C SER A 114 30.78 2.74 2.16
N ASN A 115 30.56 1.70 2.98
CA ASN A 115 30.32 0.35 2.56
C ASN A 115 28.96 -0.12 3.11
N PRO A 116 27.85 0.19 2.41
CA PRO A 116 26.54 -0.36 2.75
C PRO A 116 26.47 -1.82 2.26
N ARG A 117 27.38 -2.68 2.74
CA ARG A 117 27.18 -4.12 2.65
C ARG A 117 26.18 -4.52 3.72
N GLY A 118 24.89 -4.39 3.37
CA GLY A 118 23.84 -5.21 3.95
C GLY A 118 23.16 -4.69 5.19
N PHE A 119 22.76 -3.42 5.23
CA PHE A 119 21.53 -3.07 5.96
C PHE A 119 20.39 -3.00 4.95
N ILE A 120 20.03 -4.19 4.46
CA ILE A 120 18.72 -4.40 3.87
C ILE A 120 17.76 -4.25 5.05
N TYR A 121 17.13 -3.07 5.20
CA TYR A 121 15.79 -3.06 5.77
C TYR A 121 15.00 -3.97 4.84
N GLN A 122 14.91 -5.23 5.25
CA GLN A 122 14.02 -6.16 4.62
C GLN A 122 12.66 -5.54 4.90
N ASN A 123 12.15 -4.81 3.90
CA ASN A 123 10.74 -4.54 3.77
C ASN A 123 10.11 -5.93 3.82
N ARG A 124 9.81 -6.36 5.04
CA ARG A 124 8.89 -7.44 5.34
C ARG A 124 7.59 -6.92 4.75
N LEU A 125 7.41 -7.21 3.46
CA LEU A 125 6.13 -7.46 2.86
C LEU A 125 5.32 -8.13 3.96
N MET A 126 4.37 -7.40 4.51
CA MET A 126 3.37 -7.99 5.39
C MET A 126 2.86 -9.20 4.63
N ARG A 127 3.11 -10.35 5.23
CA ARG A 127 2.93 -11.65 4.59
C ARG A 127 1.41 -11.79 4.34
N ILE A 128 0.98 -12.50 3.29
CA ILE A 128 -0.47 -12.58 2.97
C ILE A 128 -1.24 -13.18 4.17
N ASP A 129 -0.60 -14.11 4.86
CA ASP A 129 -0.96 -14.69 6.15
C ASP A 129 -0.91 -13.72 7.34
N GLU A 130 -0.52 -12.45 7.18
CA GLU A 130 -0.59 -11.41 8.23
C GLU A 130 -1.69 -10.37 7.95
N LEU A 131 -2.27 -10.37 6.75
CA LEU A 131 -3.39 -9.48 6.38
C LEU A 131 -4.68 -9.84 7.13
N HIS A 132 -4.88 -11.13 7.45
CA HIS A 132 -6.02 -11.60 8.25
C HIS A 132 -6.09 -10.98 9.66
N LYS A 133 -4.95 -10.56 10.22
CA LYS A 133 -4.88 -9.98 11.57
C LYS A 133 -5.50 -8.58 11.64
N PHE A 134 -5.75 -7.95 10.49
CA PHE A 134 -6.23 -6.57 10.39
C PHE A 134 -7.44 -6.43 9.45
N SER A 135 -7.94 -7.56 8.94
CA SER A 135 -9.21 -7.66 8.25
C SER A 135 -10.30 -7.84 9.31
N ASP A 136 -11.28 -6.95 9.34
CA ASP A 136 -12.63 -7.38 9.72
C ASP A 136 -13.01 -8.50 8.75
N GLY A 137 -13.53 -9.63 9.25
CA GLY A 137 -13.45 -10.96 8.58
C GLY A 137 -13.73 -11.02 7.07
N THR A 138 -14.50 -10.08 6.53
CA THR A 138 -14.76 -9.82 5.11
C THR A 138 -13.51 -9.63 4.23
N LEU A 139 -12.49 -8.89 4.67
CA LEU A 139 -11.27 -8.61 3.87
C LEU A 139 -10.35 -9.83 3.71
N ASN A 140 -10.46 -10.81 4.62
CA ASN A 140 -9.63 -12.00 4.63
C ASN A 140 -10.07 -12.99 3.53
N ASP A 141 -11.38 -13.11 3.34
CA ASP A 141 -11.97 -13.95 2.28
C ASP A 141 -11.59 -13.43 0.89
N VAL A 142 -11.57 -12.11 0.71
CA VAL A 142 -11.10 -11.48 -0.53
C VAL A 142 -9.61 -11.74 -0.77
N CYS A 143 -8.78 -11.68 0.28
CA CYS A 143 -7.35 -11.97 0.17
C CYS A 143 -7.07 -13.44 -0.19
N ASN A 144 -7.77 -14.38 0.44
CA ASN A 144 -7.63 -15.81 0.15
C ASN A 144 -8.10 -16.14 -1.28
N ALA A 145 -9.24 -15.58 -1.70
CA ALA A 145 -9.73 -15.76 -3.07
C ALA A 145 -8.76 -15.23 -4.14
N LEU A 146 -8.10 -14.09 -3.88
CA LEU A 146 -7.07 -13.54 -4.78
C LEU A 146 -5.82 -14.41 -4.83
N ASP A 147 -5.37 -14.95 -3.70
CA ASP A 147 -4.18 -15.80 -3.62
C ASP A 147 -4.39 -17.13 -4.35
N ASP A 148 -5.56 -17.74 -4.23
CA ASP A 148 -5.92 -18.98 -4.93
C ASP A 148 -6.07 -18.77 -6.43
N ARG A 149 -6.62 -17.62 -6.85
CA ARG A 149 -6.73 -17.28 -8.28
C ARG A 149 -5.36 -17.02 -8.92
N LEU A 150 -4.41 -16.46 -8.16
CA LEU A 150 -3.02 -16.30 -8.60
C LEU A 150 -2.29 -17.64 -8.76
N LYS A 151 -2.60 -18.63 -7.92
CA LYS A 151 -2.06 -20.00 -8.08
C LYS A 151 -2.60 -20.68 -9.35
N GLY A 152 -3.86 -20.41 -9.71
CA GLY A 152 -4.47 -20.93 -10.94
C GLY A 152 -3.94 -20.32 -12.25
N ILE A 153 -3.40 -19.10 -12.21
CA ILE A 153 -2.81 -18.42 -13.39
C ILE A 153 -1.38 -18.91 -13.68
N ARG A 154 -0.73 -19.62 -12.74
CA ARG A 154 0.66 -20.05 -12.83
C ARG A 154 0.86 -21.49 -13.32
N MET A 155 -0.20 -22.17 -13.78
CA MET A 155 -0.15 -23.48 -14.46
C MET A 155 -0.24 -23.31 -15.97
#